data_AF-A0A167TB59-F1
#
_entry.id   AF-A0A167TB59-F1
#
_cell.length_a   1.000
_cell.length_b   1.000
_cell.length_c   1.000
_cell.angle_alpha   90.00
_cell.angle_beta   90.00
_cell.angle_gamma   90.00
#
_symmetry.space_group_name_H-M   'P 1'
#
loop_
_entity.id
_entity.type
_entity.pdbx_description
1 polymer ?
#
loop_
_entity_poly.entity_id
_entity_poly.type
_entity_poly.pdbx_seq_one_letter_code
_entity_poly.pdbx_strand_id
1 'polypeptide(L)'
;MAPPFPTKKCGVLGATGSVGQRFILLLQRHPHFVLHAVGASARSAGRPYREAVRWKQAAPIDARVADLVVRPCTAAAFADCDIVFSGLKKDVDIETEFFAANLPVFSNAKNHRLDPLVPLVVPTVNLDHLALSGVFDIQYVALSHNTVIGAAGASILNAEAAVLKGYI
;
A
#
# COMPACT_ATOMS: atom_id res chain seq x y z
N MET A 1 -24.46 13.25 11.92
CA MET A 1 -24.01 12.14 11.03
C MET A 1 -22.53 12.33 10.81
N ALA A 2 -21.70 11.32 11.06
CA ALA A 2 -20.29 11.39 10.65
C ALA A 2 -20.23 11.51 9.11
N PRO A 3 -19.32 12.31 8.54
CA PRO A 3 -19.16 12.39 7.10
C PRO A 3 -18.87 10.99 6.54
N PRO A 4 -19.39 10.64 5.33
CA PRO A 4 -19.11 9.36 4.71
C PRO A 4 -17.60 9.23 4.46
N PHE A 5 -17.05 8.04 4.71
CA PHE A 5 -15.64 7.77 4.49
C PHE A 5 -15.30 8.00 3.00
N PRO A 6 -14.31 8.85 2.67
CA PRO A 6 -14.02 9.23 1.29
C PRO A 6 -13.43 8.06 0.49
N THR A 7 -13.78 7.97 -0.79
CA THR A 7 -13.12 7.03 -1.70
C THR A 7 -11.71 7.53 -2.04
N LYS A 8 -10.70 6.68 -1.91
CA LYS A 8 -9.30 6.97 -2.20
C LYS A 8 -8.76 6.01 -3.26
N LYS A 9 -7.97 6.52 -4.20
CA LYS A 9 -7.26 5.75 -5.22
C LYS A 9 -5.97 5.18 -4.62
N CYS A 10 -5.81 3.87 -4.74
CA CYS A 10 -4.68 3.17 -4.14
C CYS A 10 -3.74 2.57 -5.19
N GLY A 11 -2.44 2.75 -4.97
CA GLY A 11 -1.37 2.06 -5.67
C GLY A 11 -0.85 0.86 -4.87
N VAL A 12 -0.39 -0.19 -5.54
CA VAL A 12 0.33 -1.31 -4.90
C VAL A 12 1.69 -1.51 -5.56
N LEU A 13 2.77 -1.32 -4.81
CA LEU A 13 4.14 -1.63 -5.22
C LEU A 13 4.49 -3.09 -4.88
N GLY A 14 5.24 -3.75 -5.77
CA GLY A 14 5.54 -5.18 -5.62
C GLY A 14 4.31 -6.07 -5.85
N ALA A 15 3.38 -5.63 -6.69
CA ALA A 15 2.07 -6.23 -6.92
C ALA A 15 2.10 -7.71 -7.35
N THR A 16 3.18 -8.16 -7.98
CA THR A 16 3.31 -9.56 -8.45
C THR A 16 3.80 -10.52 -7.35
N GLY A 17 4.39 -10.01 -6.27
CA GLY A 17 4.84 -10.80 -5.13
C GLY A 17 3.69 -11.24 -4.22
N SER A 18 3.94 -12.21 -3.32
CA SER A 18 2.88 -12.77 -2.46
C SER A 18 2.16 -11.73 -1.60
N VAL A 19 2.89 -10.72 -1.08
CA VAL A 19 2.31 -9.63 -0.28
C VAL A 19 1.46 -8.70 -1.17
N GLY A 20 1.97 -8.32 -2.34
CA GLY A 20 1.24 -7.51 -3.32
C GLY A 20 -0.05 -8.19 -3.80
N GLN A 21 -0.01 -9.50 -4.06
CA GLN A 21 -1.20 -10.27 -4.40
C GLN A 21 -2.24 -10.27 -3.27
N ARG A 22 -1.79 -10.32 -2.01
CA ARG A 22 -2.69 -10.23 -0.86
C ARG A 22 -3.31 -8.84 -0.72
N PHE A 23 -2.55 -7.77 -0.94
CA PHE A 23 -3.09 -6.40 -1.01
C PHE A 23 -4.17 -6.30 -2.06
N ILE A 24 -3.85 -6.74 -3.28
CA ILE A 24 -4.79 -6.72 -4.38
C ILE A 24 -6.07 -7.44 -3.98
N LEU A 25 -5.99 -8.68 -3.50
CA LEU A 25 -7.14 -9.47 -3.07
C LEU A 25 -8.04 -8.75 -2.04
N LEU A 26 -7.44 -8.07 -1.06
CA LEU A 26 -8.20 -7.33 -0.06
C LEU A 26 -8.82 -6.06 -0.63
N LEU A 27 -8.09 -5.34 -1.49
CA LEU A 27 -8.54 -4.10 -2.12
C LEU A 27 -9.67 -4.31 -3.15
N GLN A 28 -9.75 -5.46 -3.82
CA GLN A 28 -10.84 -5.74 -4.80
C GLN A 28 -12.23 -5.70 -4.17
N ARG A 29 -12.32 -5.92 -2.85
CA ARG A 29 -13.58 -5.95 -2.10
C ARG A 29 -13.70 -4.77 -1.14
N HIS A 30 -12.78 -3.83 -1.19
CA HIS A 30 -12.76 -2.71 -0.25
C HIS A 30 -13.80 -1.66 -0.66
N PRO A 31 -14.66 -1.20 0.26
CA PRO A 31 -15.74 -0.26 -0.06
C PRO A 31 -15.23 1.13 -0.49
N HIS A 32 -14.12 1.57 0.09
CA HIS A 32 -13.60 2.93 -0.10
C HIS A 32 -12.22 3.05 -0.77
N PHE A 33 -11.39 2.00 -0.76
CA PHE A 33 -10.05 2.03 -1.34
C PHE A 33 -10.08 1.32 -2.68
N VAL A 34 -9.95 2.09 -3.75
CA VAL A 34 -10.07 1.59 -5.12
C VAL A 34 -8.68 1.39 -5.68
N LEU A 35 -8.34 0.14 -6.01
CA LEU A 35 -7.07 -0.16 -6.67
C LEU A 35 -7.02 0.52 -8.03
N HIS A 36 -6.09 1.46 -8.19
CA HIS A 36 -5.94 2.31 -9.36
C HIS A 36 -4.66 2.01 -10.14
N ALA A 37 -3.58 1.68 -9.45
CA ALA A 37 -2.28 1.39 -10.05
C ALA A 37 -1.59 0.18 -9.42
N VAL A 38 -0.89 -0.59 -10.26
CA VAL A 38 -0.08 -1.73 -9.82
C VAL A 38 1.35 -1.59 -10.35
N GLY A 39 2.32 -1.74 -9.46
CA GLY A 39 3.75 -1.57 -9.74
C GLY A 39 4.50 -2.86 -9.48
N ALA A 40 5.42 -3.20 -10.39
CA ALA A 40 6.31 -4.34 -10.20
C ALA A 40 7.67 -4.07 -10.88
N SER A 41 8.50 -5.11 -10.99
CA SER A 41 9.82 -5.02 -11.58
C SER A 41 9.80 -4.50 -13.03
N ALA A 42 10.91 -3.94 -13.50
CA ALA A 42 11.06 -3.45 -14.88
C ALA A 42 10.71 -4.50 -15.95
N ARG A 43 10.95 -5.79 -15.68
CA ARG A 43 10.56 -6.92 -16.55
C ARG A 43 9.04 -7.06 -16.73
N SER A 44 8.28 -6.63 -15.72
CA SER A 44 6.82 -6.74 -15.68
C SER A 44 6.14 -5.48 -16.19
N ALA A 45 6.81 -4.33 -16.13
CA ALA A 45 6.27 -3.05 -16.55
C ALA A 45 5.84 -3.05 -18.03
N GLY A 46 4.72 -2.38 -18.31
CA GLY A 46 4.12 -2.30 -19.65
C GLY A 46 3.25 -3.50 -20.04
N ARG A 47 3.23 -4.57 -19.24
CA ARG A 47 2.39 -5.76 -19.50
C ARG A 47 1.08 -5.69 -18.72
N PRO A 48 -0.02 -6.29 -19.22
CA PRO A 48 -1.22 -6.50 -18.42
C PRO A 48 -0.91 -7.32 -17.16
N TYR A 49 -1.52 -6.97 -16.03
CA TYR A 49 -1.24 -7.61 -14.74
C TYR A 49 -1.44 -9.13 -14.80
N ARG A 50 -2.48 -9.61 -15.49
CA ARG A 50 -2.74 -11.05 -15.69
C ARG A 50 -1.57 -11.83 -16.31
N GLU A 51 -0.77 -11.19 -17.15
CA GLU A 51 0.37 -11.83 -17.81
C GLU A 51 1.66 -11.69 -17.00
N ALA A 52 1.75 -10.62 -16.21
CA ALA A 52 2.90 -10.34 -15.36
C ALA A 52 2.88 -11.18 -14.07
N VAL A 53 1.70 -11.53 -13.56
CA VAL A 53 1.55 -12.20 -12.27
C VAL A 53 1.44 -13.72 -12.42
N ARG A 54 2.18 -14.44 -11.56
CA ARG A 54 1.86 -15.83 -11.23
C ARG A 54 0.94 -15.83 -10.00
N TRP A 55 -0.37 -15.81 -10.24
CA TRP A 55 -1.37 -15.70 -9.17
C TRP A 55 -1.40 -16.96 -8.29
N LYS A 56 -1.36 -16.77 -6.97
CA LYS A 56 -1.31 -17.85 -5.97
C LYS A 56 -2.38 -17.72 -4.88
N GLN A 57 -3.31 -16.79 -5.01
CA GLN A 57 -4.40 -16.64 -4.02
C GLN A 57 -5.50 -17.65 -4.30
N ALA A 58 -6.26 -18.00 -3.25
CA ALA A 58 -7.37 -18.94 -3.34
C ALA A 58 -8.55 -18.42 -4.17
N ALA A 59 -8.76 -17.10 -4.18
CA ALA A 59 -9.80 -16.45 -4.98
C ALA A 59 -9.21 -15.90 -6.29
N PRO A 60 -9.99 -15.86 -7.39
CA PRO A 60 -9.52 -15.35 -8.68
C PRO A 60 -9.23 -13.85 -8.63
N ILE A 61 -8.40 -13.38 -9.57
CA ILE A 61 -8.21 -11.94 -9.80
C ILE A 61 -9.47 -11.37 -10.45
N ASP A 62 -9.95 -10.23 -9.96
CA ASP A 62 -11.04 -9.52 -10.61
C ASP A 62 -10.64 -8.96 -12.00
N ALA A 63 -11.56 -8.95 -12.95
CA ALA A 63 -11.28 -8.59 -14.34
C ALA A 63 -10.68 -7.18 -14.47
N ARG A 64 -11.22 -6.23 -13.69
CA ARG A 64 -10.73 -4.83 -13.65
C ARG A 64 -9.26 -4.74 -13.28
N VAL A 65 -8.81 -5.57 -12.34
CA VAL A 65 -7.41 -5.59 -11.90
C VAL A 65 -6.53 -6.34 -12.89
N ALA A 66 -7.05 -7.43 -13.47
CA ALA A 66 -6.35 -8.25 -14.44
C ALA A 66 -5.91 -7.46 -15.69
N ASP A 67 -6.73 -6.49 -16.11
CA ASP A 67 -6.49 -5.62 -17.25
C ASP A 67 -5.59 -4.41 -16.95
N LEU A 68 -5.26 -4.13 -15.68
CA LEU A 68 -4.35 -3.03 -15.34
C LEU A 68 -2.97 -3.26 -15.96
N VAL A 69 -2.43 -2.22 -16.57
CA VAL A 69 -1.05 -2.23 -17.07
C VAL A 69 -0.10 -2.01 -15.90
N VAL A 70 0.86 -2.91 -15.74
CA VAL A 70 1.88 -2.79 -14.70
C VAL A 70 2.75 -1.57 -14.96
N ARG A 71 2.85 -0.69 -13.98
CA ARG A 71 3.65 0.53 -14.01
C ARG A 71 5.05 0.29 -13.43
N PRO A 72 6.05 1.08 -13.83
CA PRO A 72 7.32 1.11 -13.09
C PRO A 72 7.06 1.63 -11.66
N CYS A 73 7.82 1.12 -10.69
CA CYS A 73 7.73 1.56 -9.30
C CYS A 73 8.47 2.90 -9.09
N THR A 74 7.98 3.97 -9.71
CA THR A 74 8.48 5.35 -9.54
C THR A 74 7.35 6.26 -9.07
N ALA A 75 7.66 7.31 -8.30
CA ALA A 75 6.65 8.20 -7.73
C ALA A 75 5.84 8.91 -8.83
N ALA A 76 6.50 9.31 -9.92
CA ALA A 76 5.85 9.93 -11.07
C ALA A 76 4.78 9.02 -11.71
N ALA A 77 4.99 7.70 -11.72
CA ALA A 77 4.03 6.75 -12.28
C ALA A 77 2.83 6.49 -11.35
N PHE A 78 2.85 7.02 -10.12
CA PHE A 78 1.81 6.85 -9.09
C PHE A 78 1.25 8.19 -8.59
N ALA A 79 1.58 9.31 -9.25
CA ALA A 79 1.11 10.65 -8.87
C ALA A 79 -0.43 10.82 -8.94
N ASP A 80 -1.13 9.89 -9.59
CA ASP A 80 -2.60 9.81 -9.68
C ASP A 80 -3.24 8.98 -8.54
N CYS A 81 -2.44 8.50 -7.58
CA CYS A 81 -2.88 7.77 -6.40
C CYS A 81 -2.87 8.64 -5.15
N ASP A 82 -3.88 8.47 -4.29
CA ASP A 82 -3.95 9.13 -2.99
C ASP A 82 -3.14 8.37 -1.92
N ILE A 83 -3.02 7.05 -2.08
CA ILE A 83 -2.37 6.15 -1.12
C ILE A 83 -1.56 5.10 -1.88
N VAL A 84 -0.38 4.75 -1.38
CA VAL A 84 0.46 3.69 -1.96
C VAL A 84 0.79 2.63 -0.93
N PHE A 85 0.54 1.37 -1.24
CA PHE A 85 0.89 0.22 -0.42
C PHE A 85 2.17 -0.45 -0.93
N SER A 86 3.20 -0.56 -0.10
CA SER A 86 4.46 -1.23 -0.47
C SER A 86 4.49 -2.68 0.03
N GLY A 87 4.51 -3.62 -0.93
CA GLY A 87 4.81 -5.03 -0.72
C GLY A 87 6.25 -5.41 -1.08
N LEU A 88 7.15 -4.43 -1.20
CA LEU A 88 8.55 -4.63 -1.59
C LEU A 88 9.36 -5.24 -0.43
N LYS A 89 10.35 -6.08 -0.75
CA LYS A 89 11.14 -6.80 0.27
C LYS A 89 12.39 -6.03 0.71
N LYS A 90 13.06 -5.33 -0.21
CA LYS A 90 14.35 -4.65 0.00
C LYS A 90 14.59 -3.54 -1.04
N ASP A 91 13.69 -2.56 -1.14
CA ASP A 91 13.87 -1.41 -2.02
C ASP A 91 13.66 -0.11 -1.23
N VAL A 92 14.68 0.27 -0.45
CA VAL A 92 14.69 1.50 0.37
C VAL A 92 14.54 2.74 -0.52
N ASP A 93 15.23 2.73 -1.66
CA ASP A 93 15.32 3.89 -2.55
C ASP A 93 13.96 4.23 -3.18
N ILE A 94 13.17 3.20 -3.51
CA ILE A 94 11.81 3.39 -4.04
C ILE A 94 10.91 4.02 -3.00
N GLU A 95 10.92 3.54 -1.75
CA GLU A 95 10.03 4.10 -0.73
C GLU A 95 10.41 5.54 -0.38
N THR A 96 11.72 5.83 -0.34
CA THR A 96 12.26 7.18 -0.16
C THR A 96 11.86 8.12 -1.30
N GLU A 97 11.80 7.65 -2.55
CA GLU A 97 11.34 8.46 -3.70
C GLU A 97 9.88 8.88 -3.53
N PHE A 98 9.00 7.95 -3.11
CA PHE A 98 7.59 8.24 -2.89
C PHE A 98 7.37 9.17 -1.70
N PHE A 99 8.17 9.01 -0.64
CA PHE A 99 8.22 9.94 0.48
C PHE A 99 8.58 11.35 0.01
N ALA A 100 9.66 11.51 -0.76
CA ALA A 100 10.08 12.81 -1.30
C ALA A 100 9.03 13.45 -2.23
N ALA A 101 8.17 12.64 -2.85
CA ALA A 101 7.06 13.08 -3.69
C ALA A 101 5.77 13.42 -2.92
N ASN A 102 5.79 13.44 -1.58
CA ASN A 102 4.60 13.65 -0.73
C ASN A 102 3.48 12.64 -0.98
N LEU A 103 3.81 11.40 -1.39
CA LEU A 103 2.83 10.33 -1.55
C LEU A 103 2.76 9.48 -0.27
N PRO A 104 1.58 9.31 0.35
CA PRO A 104 1.44 8.46 1.53
C PRO A 104 1.75 6.99 1.22
N VAL A 105 2.82 6.45 1.82
CA VAL A 105 3.26 5.06 1.66
C VAL A 105 2.97 4.25 2.92
N PHE A 106 2.26 3.14 2.77
CA PHE A 106 2.08 2.11 3.79
C PHE A 106 2.93 0.89 3.43
N SER A 107 4.10 0.80 4.04
CA SER A 107 5.11 -0.23 3.77
C SER A 107 5.02 -1.41 4.73
N ASN A 108 5.26 -2.61 4.19
CA ASN A 108 5.53 -3.81 4.99
C ASN A 108 7.03 -4.16 5.05
N ALA A 109 7.89 -3.37 4.41
CA ALA A 109 9.33 -3.58 4.41
C ALA A 109 9.91 -3.39 5.81
N LYS A 110 11.14 -3.86 6.02
CA LYS A 110 11.83 -3.73 7.31
C LYS A 110 12.66 -2.47 7.46
N ASN A 111 12.84 -1.75 6.36
CA ASN A 111 13.91 -0.78 6.18
C ASN A 111 13.78 0.41 7.14
N HIS A 112 12.58 0.97 7.27
CA HIS A 112 12.32 2.17 8.07
C HIS A 112 11.70 1.87 9.45
N ARG A 113 11.72 0.61 9.90
CA ARG A 113 11.07 0.22 11.18
C ARG A 113 11.68 0.85 12.42
N LEU A 114 12.96 1.18 12.34
CA LEU A 114 13.74 1.74 13.45
C LEU A 114 14.03 3.23 13.22
N ASP A 115 13.50 3.81 12.14
CA ASP A 115 13.65 5.23 11.87
C ASP A 115 12.77 6.00 12.87
N PRO A 116 13.34 6.90 13.69
CA PRO A 116 12.60 7.61 14.73
C PRO A 116 11.51 8.54 14.18
N LEU A 117 11.58 8.90 12.90
CA LEU A 117 10.58 9.74 12.22
C LEU A 117 9.47 8.92 11.56
N VAL A 118 9.63 7.60 11.46
CA VAL A 118 8.68 6.72 10.80
C VAL A 118 7.85 5.96 11.84
N PRO A 119 6.54 6.22 11.93
CA PRO A 119 5.69 5.53 12.88
C PRO A 119 5.56 4.03 12.53
N LEU A 120 6.04 3.19 13.44
CA LEU A 120 5.80 1.75 13.42
C LEU A 120 4.45 1.45 14.08
N VAL A 121 3.45 1.09 13.27
CA VAL A 121 2.06 0.97 13.74
C VAL A 121 1.51 -0.44 13.56
N VAL A 122 1.10 -1.04 14.68
CA VAL A 122 0.22 -2.20 14.75
C VAL A 122 -1.19 -1.68 15.03
N PRO A 123 -2.14 -1.79 14.07
CA PRO A 123 -3.43 -1.09 14.15
C PRO A 123 -4.22 -1.34 15.44
N THR A 124 -4.07 -2.53 16.03
CA THR A 124 -4.80 -2.96 17.22
C THR A 124 -4.05 -2.76 18.54
N VAL A 125 -2.83 -2.21 18.51
CA VAL A 125 -1.98 -2.07 19.72
C VAL A 125 -1.59 -0.62 19.97
N ASN A 126 -1.08 0.07 18.96
CA ASN A 126 -0.44 1.38 19.13
C ASN A 126 -0.85 2.38 18.03
N LEU A 127 -2.14 2.45 17.72
CA LEU A 127 -2.71 3.32 16.70
C LEU A 127 -2.44 4.82 16.95
N ASP A 128 -2.15 5.21 18.18
CA ASP A 128 -1.84 6.59 18.52
C ASP A 128 -0.45 7.03 18.05
N HIS A 129 0.42 6.09 17.69
CA HIS A 129 1.70 6.41 17.02
C HIS A 129 1.49 7.06 15.65
N LEU A 130 0.29 6.93 15.05
CA LEU A 130 -0.07 7.68 13.86
C LEU A 130 0.03 9.20 14.09
N ALA A 131 -0.15 9.70 15.32
CA ALA A 131 -0.06 11.14 15.62
C ALA A 131 1.37 11.69 15.61
N LEU A 132 2.40 10.84 15.60
CA LEU A 132 3.79 11.27 15.44
C LEU A 132 4.07 11.84 14.03
N SER A 133 3.16 11.64 13.06
CA SER A 133 3.30 12.13 11.68
C SER A 133 3.01 13.64 11.50
N GLY A 134 3.21 14.46 12.53
CA GLY A 134 2.84 15.88 12.55
C GLY A 134 3.68 16.80 11.65
N VAL A 135 4.73 16.30 10.99
CA VAL A 135 5.67 17.11 10.20
C VAL A 135 6.15 16.29 9.00
N PHE A 136 5.47 16.47 7.85
CA PHE A 136 5.84 16.04 6.49
C PHE A 136 5.96 14.52 6.21
N ASP A 137 5.37 14.12 5.08
CA ASP A 137 5.63 12.88 4.34
C ASP A 137 5.36 11.56 5.07
N ILE A 138 4.23 10.95 4.72
CA ILE A 138 3.73 9.76 5.40
C ILE A 138 4.40 8.53 4.81
N GLN A 139 5.35 7.96 5.53
CA GLN A 139 5.77 6.57 5.36
C GLN A 139 5.40 5.80 6.64
N TYR A 140 4.44 4.88 6.54
CA TYR A 140 4.09 3.97 7.63
C TYR A 140 4.82 2.65 7.42
N VAL A 141 5.42 2.11 8.48
CA VAL A 141 5.74 0.68 8.49
C VAL A 141 4.66 -0.06 9.26
N ALA A 142 3.85 -0.82 8.54
CA ALA A 142 2.85 -1.69 9.13
C ALA A 142 3.48 -3.05 9.43
N LEU A 143 3.43 -3.43 10.70
CA LEU A 143 3.55 -4.82 11.13
C LEU A 143 2.25 -5.18 11.83
N SER A 144 1.70 -6.37 11.59
CA SER A 144 0.79 -6.96 12.56
C SER A 144 1.04 -8.45 12.69
N HIS A 145 0.34 -9.05 13.66
CA HIS A 145 0.12 -10.48 13.78
C HIS A 145 -0.18 -11.10 12.40
N ASN A 146 0.87 -11.61 11.77
CA ASN A 146 0.81 -12.31 10.49
C ASN A 146 -0.15 -13.51 10.55
N THR A 147 -0.44 -14.00 11.76
CA THR A 147 -1.32 -15.14 12.05
C THR A 147 -2.81 -14.84 11.87
N VAL A 148 -3.28 -13.62 12.11
CA VAL A 148 -4.72 -13.31 12.13
C VAL A 148 -5.11 -12.36 11.00
N ILE A 149 -4.45 -11.20 10.90
CA ILE A 149 -4.82 -10.15 9.94
C ILE A 149 -3.88 -10.15 8.72
N GLY A 150 -2.62 -10.56 8.93
CA GLY A 150 -1.58 -10.50 7.90
C GLY A 150 -1.08 -9.08 7.64
N ALA A 151 0.11 -8.97 7.06
CA ALA A 151 0.79 -7.70 6.78
C ALA A 151 -0.04 -6.73 5.90
N ALA A 152 -0.63 -7.24 4.82
CA ALA A 152 -1.44 -6.42 3.90
C ALA A 152 -2.73 -5.88 4.57
N GLY A 153 -3.40 -6.69 5.40
CA GLY A 153 -4.60 -6.26 6.12
C GLY A 153 -4.30 -5.17 7.15
N ALA A 154 -3.17 -5.30 7.85
CA ALA A 154 -2.72 -4.29 8.80
C ALA A 154 -2.43 -2.93 8.13
N SER A 155 -1.77 -2.97 6.98
CA SER A 155 -1.47 -1.78 6.19
C SER A 155 -2.75 -1.05 5.77
N ILE A 156 -3.78 -1.79 5.34
CA ILE A 156 -5.08 -1.22 4.96
C ILE A 156 -5.77 -0.57 6.16
N LEU A 157 -5.82 -1.24 7.32
CA LEU A 157 -6.42 -0.67 8.54
C LEU A 157 -5.72 0.61 9.00
N ASN A 158 -4.38 0.65 8.91
CA ASN A 158 -3.63 1.86 9.21
C ASN A 158 -3.99 3.00 8.24
N ALA A 159 -4.19 2.69 6.96
CA ALA A 159 -4.62 3.67 5.96
C ALA A 159 -6.03 4.20 6.24
N GLU A 160 -6.97 3.33 6.62
CA GLU A 160 -8.31 3.76 7.05
C GLU A 160 -8.25 4.67 8.27
N ALA A 161 -7.44 4.33 9.27
CA ALA A 161 -7.26 5.15 10.45
C ALA A 161 -6.60 6.51 10.14
N ALA A 162 -5.65 6.55 9.22
CA ALA A 162 -5.01 7.79 8.78
C ALA A 162 -6.01 8.73 8.08
N VAL A 163 -6.89 8.18 7.22
CA VAL A 163 -7.99 8.94 6.60
C VAL A 163 -8.96 9.47 7.67
N LEU A 164 -9.38 8.63 8.62
CA LEU A 164 -10.32 9.03 9.68
C LEU A 164 -9.74 10.10 10.62
N LYS A 165 -8.44 10.06 10.89
CA LYS A 165 -7.73 11.07 11.69
C LYS A 165 -7.37 12.33 10.91
N GLY A 166 -7.64 12.38 9.60
CA GLY A 166 -7.40 13.54 8.75
C GLY A 166 -5.93 13.77 8.39
N TYR A 167 -5.11 12.72 8.42
CA TYR A 167 -3.70 12.79 8.03
C TYR A 167 -3.50 12.69 6.51
N ILE A 168 -4.46 12.10 5.78
CA ILE A 168 -4.47 11.91 4.32
C ILE A 168 -5.88 12.02 3.72
#